data_AF-A0A2R3JS34-F1
#
_entry.id   AF-A0A2R3JS34-F1
#
_cell.length_a   1.000
_cell.length_b   1.000
_cell.length_c   1.000
_cell.angle_alpha   90.00
_cell.angle_beta   90.00
_cell.angle_gamma   90.00
#
_symmetry.space_group_name_H-M   'P 1'
#
loop_
_entity.id
_entity.type
_entity.pdbx_description
1 polymer ?
#
loop_
_entity_poly.entity_id
_entity_poly.type
_entity_poly.pdbx_seq_one_letter_code
_entity_poly.pdbx_strand_id
1 'polypeptide(L)'
;MKTFKEIFIKEGMAMPNAFGIARVQRSNLNESVRFDLDDELRVFLKANLPLTGKVYEPTMKKIAENILILNRQKYRKTDMPRISLMNGQNYGSYRDSSFYASTIE
;
A
#
# COMPACT_ATOMS: atom_id res chain seq x y z
N MET A 1 13.25 11.56 -9.19
CA MET A 1 12.26 10.46 -9.19
C MET A 1 10.96 11.08 -8.65
N LYS A 2 9.81 10.40 -8.68
CA LYS A 2 8.64 10.91 -7.93
C LYS A 2 8.77 10.48 -6.47
N THR A 3 8.35 11.33 -5.54
CA THR A 3 8.28 10.94 -4.12
C THR A 3 7.07 10.05 -3.87
N PHE A 4 7.07 9.29 -2.78
CA PHE A 4 5.91 8.48 -2.41
C PHE A 4 4.63 9.32 -2.28
N LYS A 5 4.74 10.48 -1.60
CA LYS A 5 3.59 11.36 -1.32
C LYS A 5 3.01 11.94 -2.61
N GLU A 6 3.85 12.32 -3.57
CA GLU A 6 3.41 12.75 -4.89
C GLU A 6 2.62 11.67 -5.63
N ILE A 7 3.15 10.44 -5.67
CA ILE A 7 2.47 9.29 -6.31
C ILE A 7 1.13 9.02 -5.63
N PHE A 8 1.14 8.94 -4.30
CA PHE A 8 -0.02 8.63 -3.48
C PHE A 8 -1.16 9.64 -3.69
N ILE A 9 -0.85 10.94 -3.66
CA ILE A 9 -1.84 12.01 -3.85
C ILE A 9 -2.33 12.04 -5.30
N LYS A 10 -1.41 11.98 -6.28
CA LYS A 10 -1.76 12.08 -7.71
C LYS A 10 -2.67 10.93 -8.16
N GLU A 11 -2.44 9.72 -7.65
CA GLU A 11 -3.23 8.53 -8.01
C GLU A 11 -4.48 8.36 -7.13
N GLY A 12 -4.76 9.28 -6.19
CA GLY A 12 -5.95 9.20 -5.33
C GLY A 12 -5.97 7.94 -4.47
N MET A 13 -4.80 7.54 -3.96
CA MET A 13 -4.62 6.27 -3.26
C MET A 13 -5.25 6.27 -1.86
N ALA A 14 -5.63 5.07 -1.40
CA ALA A 14 -6.12 4.84 -0.06
C ALA A 14 -5.01 4.41 0.90
N MET A 15 -5.13 4.84 2.16
CA MET A 15 -4.25 4.42 3.24
C MET A 15 -4.81 3.16 3.93
N PRO A 16 -3.97 2.20 4.35
CA PRO A 16 -4.45 1.10 5.17
C PRO A 16 -4.83 1.56 6.58
N ASN A 17 -5.94 1.02 7.10
CA ASN A 17 -6.39 1.22 8.48
C ASN A 17 -5.80 0.15 9.42
N ALA A 18 -6.31 0.04 10.65
CA ALA A 18 -5.85 -0.96 11.63
C ALA A 18 -5.98 -2.43 11.14
N PHE A 19 -6.98 -2.73 10.32
CA PHE A 19 -7.12 -4.05 9.69
C PHE A 19 -6.17 -4.22 8.50
N GLY A 20 -6.04 -3.15 7.68
CA GLY A 20 -5.24 -3.15 6.47
C GLY A 20 -3.74 -3.23 6.74
N ILE A 21 -3.24 -2.54 7.77
CA ILE A 21 -1.79 -2.37 7.97
C ILE A 21 -1.08 -3.70 8.18
N ALA A 22 -1.66 -4.61 8.98
CA ALA A 22 -1.09 -5.92 9.23
C ALA A 22 -1.07 -6.79 7.96
N ARG A 23 -1.98 -6.54 7.01
CA ARG A 23 -2.03 -7.25 5.72
C ARG A 23 -1.00 -6.67 4.75
N VAL A 24 -0.87 -5.34 4.71
CA VAL A 24 0.17 -4.65 3.94
C VAL A 24 1.57 -5.06 4.41
N GLN A 25 1.82 -5.12 5.71
CA GLN A 25 3.12 -5.53 6.28
C GLN A 25 3.50 -6.98 5.93
N ARG A 26 2.51 -7.88 5.87
CA ARG A 26 2.72 -9.30 5.54
C ARG A 26 2.75 -9.58 4.03
N SER A 27 2.44 -8.60 3.19
CA SER A 27 2.42 -8.78 1.75
C SER A 27 3.85 -8.89 1.22
N ASN A 28 4.19 -10.04 0.66
CA ASN A 28 5.47 -10.26 -0.01
C ASN A 28 5.27 -10.29 -1.52
N LEU A 29 5.15 -9.09 -2.09
CA LEU A 29 4.93 -8.88 -3.51
C LEU A 29 6.27 -8.89 -4.25
N ASN A 30 6.29 -9.53 -5.42
CA ASN A 30 7.48 -9.61 -6.28
C ASN A 30 7.64 -8.34 -7.13
N GLU A 31 6.59 -7.54 -7.24
CA GLU A 31 6.62 -6.24 -7.90
C GLU A 31 7.42 -5.23 -7.07
N SER A 32 8.07 -4.28 -7.76
CA SER A 32 8.76 -3.16 -7.14
C SER A 32 8.32 -1.85 -7.79
N VAL A 33 8.23 -0.80 -6.99
CA VAL A 33 7.90 0.54 -7.46
C VAL A 33 9.04 1.48 -7.14
N ARG A 34 9.54 2.19 -8.14
CA ARG A 34 10.64 3.14 -7.97
C ARG A 34 10.10 4.49 -7.47
N PHE A 35 10.47 4.87 -6.25
CA PHE A 35 10.17 6.17 -5.66
C PHE A 35 11.32 6.63 -4.76
N ASP A 36 11.41 7.95 -4.54
CA ASP A 36 12.40 8.54 -3.63
C ASP A 36 11.94 8.36 -2.18
N LEU A 37 12.85 7.88 -1.34
CA LEU A 37 12.63 7.76 0.10
C LEU A 37 13.15 9.03 0.78
N ASP A 38 12.27 10.00 0.94
CA ASP A 38 12.55 11.28 1.58
C ASP A 38 12.10 11.32 3.05
N ASP A 39 12.50 12.37 3.76
CA ASP A 39 12.04 12.60 5.13
C ASP A 39 10.53 12.84 5.20
N GLU A 40 9.94 13.40 4.14
CA GLU A 40 8.50 13.59 4.05
C GLU A 40 7.73 12.27 4.08
N LEU A 41 8.20 11.22 3.40
CA LEU A 41 7.61 9.89 3.47
C LEU A 41 7.56 9.39 4.92
N ARG A 42 8.63 9.59 5.70
CA ARG A 42 8.69 9.11 7.09
C ARG A 42 7.64 9.81 7.93
N VAL A 43 7.55 11.14 7.81
CA VAL A 43 6.55 11.95 8.52
C VAL A 43 5.14 11.56 8.08
N PHE A 44 4.92 11.42 6.77
CA PHE A 44 3.63 11.11 6.18
C PHE A 44 3.10 9.74 6.61
N LEU A 45 3.95 8.70 6.55
CA LEU A 45 3.55 7.35 6.97
C LEU A 45 3.29 7.27 8.47
N LYS A 46 4.14 7.89 9.31
CA LYS A 46 3.94 7.89 10.77
C LYS A 46 2.68 8.63 11.18
N ALA A 47 2.30 9.70 10.47
CA ALA A 47 1.10 10.46 10.76
C ALA A 47 -0.21 9.74 10.36
N ASN A 48 -0.15 8.88 9.34
CA ASN A 48 -1.36 8.28 8.75
C ASN A 48 -1.53 6.77 9.02
N LEU A 49 -0.46 6.08 9.40
CA LEU A 49 -0.51 4.65 9.68
C LEU A 49 -0.58 4.37 11.18
N PRO A 50 -1.40 3.41 11.61
CA PRO A 50 -1.41 2.94 13.00
C PRO A 50 -0.20 2.03 13.26
N LEU A 51 1.01 2.58 13.16
CA LEU A 51 2.27 1.88 13.42
C LEU A 51 2.58 1.93 14.92
N THR A 52 2.80 0.77 15.52
CA THR A 52 3.24 0.63 16.91
C THR A 52 4.74 0.33 16.97
N GLY A 53 5.48 1.06 17.81
CA GLY A 53 6.89 0.80 18.07
C GLY A 53 7.86 1.42 17.04
N LYS A 54 9.15 1.04 17.17
CA LYS A 54 10.22 1.56 16.30
C LYS A 54 10.19 0.84 14.95
N VAL A 55 9.85 1.58 13.89
CA VAL A 55 9.89 1.08 12.51
C VAL A 55 11.19 1.51 11.86
N TYR A 56 11.99 0.54 11.40
CA TYR A 56 13.24 0.79 10.70
C TYR A 56 13.00 1.21 9.25
N GLU A 57 13.97 1.93 8.69
CA GLU A 57 13.88 2.49 7.36
C GLU A 57 13.62 1.45 6.24
N PRO A 58 14.26 0.27 6.22
CA PRO A 58 13.94 -0.76 5.21
C PRO A 58 12.49 -1.23 5.31
N THR A 59 11.97 -1.40 6.53
CA THR A 59 10.58 -1.78 6.79
C THR A 59 9.62 -0.69 6.32
N MET A 60 9.95 0.57 6.57
CA MET A 60 9.14 1.72 6.15
C MET A 60 9.07 1.83 4.64
N LYS A 61 10.20 1.64 3.95
CA LYS A 61 10.27 1.58 2.50
C LYS A 61 9.39 0.45 1.95
N LYS A 62 9.47 -0.75 2.53
CA LYS A 62 8.66 -1.89 2.09
C LYS A 62 7.16 -1.65 2.29
N ILE A 63 6.76 -1.03 3.42
CA ILE A 63 5.37 -0.65 3.66
C ILE A 63 4.89 0.36 2.61
N ALA A 64 5.66 1.42 2.34
CA ALA A 64 5.33 2.38 1.28
C ALA A 64 5.18 1.70 -0.09
N GLU A 65 6.14 0.87 -0.47
CA GLU A 65 6.11 0.13 -1.74
C GLU A 65 4.84 -0.74 -1.84
N ASN A 66 4.54 -1.51 -0.81
CA ASN A 66 3.33 -2.33 -0.76
C ASN A 66 2.07 -1.47 -0.84
N ILE A 67 2.02 -0.30 -0.20
CA ILE A 67 0.87 0.61 -0.31
C ILE A 67 0.64 1.03 -1.76
N LEU A 68 1.70 1.40 -2.49
CA LEU A 68 1.58 1.79 -3.89
C LEU A 68 1.10 0.62 -4.76
N ILE A 69 1.73 -0.56 -4.63
CA ILE A 69 1.39 -1.73 -5.45
C ILE A 69 -0.05 -2.18 -5.17
N LEU A 70 -0.45 -2.26 -3.91
CA LEU A 70 -1.78 -2.74 -3.52
C LEU A 70 -2.89 -1.75 -3.86
N ASN A 71 -2.59 -0.45 -4.00
CA ASN A 71 -3.57 0.51 -4.54
C ASN A 71 -3.77 0.33 -6.06
N ARG A 72 -2.71 -0.04 -6.77
CA ARG A 72 -2.74 -0.31 -8.22
C ARG A 72 -3.27 -1.71 -8.55
N GLN A 73 -3.35 -2.61 -7.58
CA GLN A 73 -4.05 -3.88 -7.75
C GLN A 73 -5.55 -3.68 -7.51
N LYS A 74 -6.37 -4.04 -8.49
CA LYS A 74 -7.82 -3.86 -8.45
C LYS A 74 -8.55 -5.19 -8.46
N TYR A 75 -9.66 -5.25 -7.74
CA TYR A 75 -10.51 -6.45 -7.72
C TYR A 75 -11.30 -6.55 -9.03
N ARG A 76 -11.14 -7.68 -9.74
CA ARG A 76 -11.72 -7.89 -11.08
C ARG A 76 -13.23 -7.67 -11.17
N LYS A 77 -14.00 -7.90 -10.10
CA LYS A 77 -15.47 -7.77 -10.14
C LYS A 77 -15.99 -6.35 -9.95
N THR A 78 -15.25 -5.48 -9.27
CA THR A 78 -15.78 -4.17 -8.80
C THR A 78 -14.84 -3.01 -9.08
N ASP A 79 -13.66 -3.30 -9.62
CA ASP A 79 -12.58 -2.34 -9.81
C ASP A 79 -12.08 -1.64 -8.54
N MET A 80 -12.49 -2.12 -7.35
CA MET A 80 -12.04 -1.55 -6.09
C MET A 80 -10.54 -1.82 -5.87
N PRO A 81 -9.77 -0.81 -5.42
CA PRO A 81 -8.40 -1.00 -5.00
C PRO A 81 -8.29 -2.08 -3.92
N ARG A 82 -7.25 -2.90 -4.01
CA ARG A 82 -7.03 -4.01 -3.08
C ARG A 82 -6.83 -3.51 -1.65
N ILE A 83 -6.21 -2.35 -1.45
CA ILE A 83 -6.13 -1.69 -0.13
C ILE A 83 -7.53 -1.43 0.47
N SER A 84 -8.47 -0.93 -0.32
CA SER A 84 -9.83 -0.65 0.16
C SER A 84 -10.51 -1.92 0.67
N LEU A 85 -10.28 -3.06 0.00
CA LEU A 85 -10.77 -4.36 0.45
C LEU A 85 -10.00 -4.88 1.67
N MET A 86 -8.68 -4.65 1.74
CA MET A 86 -7.86 -4.98 2.90
C MET A 86 -8.24 -4.18 4.15
N ASN A 87 -8.90 -3.04 4.00
CA ASN A 87 -9.42 -2.26 5.12
C ASN A 87 -10.71 -2.85 5.72
N GLY A 88 -11.39 -3.76 5.00
CA GLY A 88 -12.59 -4.45 5.47
C GLY A 88 -12.28 -5.72 6.26
N GLN A 89 -13.15 -6.11 7.20
CA GLN A 89 -12.91 -7.27 8.06
C GLN A 89 -12.75 -8.59 7.25
N ASN A 90 -13.54 -8.77 6.19
CA ASN A 90 -13.68 -10.04 5.47
C ASN A 90 -12.69 -10.27 4.32
N TYR A 91 -11.55 -9.57 4.31
CA TYR A 91 -10.56 -9.68 3.23
C TYR A 91 -10.00 -11.11 3.01
N GLY A 92 -10.01 -11.97 4.04
CA GLY A 92 -9.48 -13.35 3.92
C GLY A 92 -10.21 -14.22 2.88
N SER A 93 -11.36 -13.78 2.37
CA SER A 93 -12.12 -14.46 1.32
C SER A 93 -11.60 -14.22 -0.10
N TYR A 94 -10.73 -13.22 -0.32
CA TYR A 94 -10.20 -12.89 -1.65
C TYR A 94 -8.91 -13.67 -1.94
N ARG A 95 -8.89 -14.37 -3.07
CA ARG A 95 -7.69 -15.03 -3.60
C ARG A 95 -6.86 -14.05 -4.42
N ASP A 96 -5.54 -14.22 -4.50
CA ASP A 96 -4.66 -13.35 -5.29
C ASP A 96 -5.06 -13.26 -6.78
N SER A 97 -5.51 -14.38 -7.37
CA SER A 97 -6.00 -14.44 -8.76
C SER A 97 -7.25 -13.57 -9.02
N SER A 98 -7.92 -13.12 -7.96
CA SER A 98 -9.05 -12.20 -8.01
C SER A 98 -8.65 -10.79 -8.42
N PHE A 99 -7.37 -10.46 -8.38
CA PHE A 99 -6.84 -9.13 -8.62
C PHE A 99 -6.13 -9.04 -9.97
N TYR A 100 -6.02 -7.82 -10.48
CA TYR A 100 -5.21 -7.47 -11.63
C TYR A 100 -4.52 -6.13 -11.37
N ALA A 101 -3.36 -5.89 -11.98
CA ALA A 101 -2.67 -4.60 -11.89
C ALA A 101 -3.29 -3.61 -12.90
N SER A 102 -3.73 -2.45 -12.43
CA SER A 102 -4.29 -1.38 -13.27
C SER A 102 -3.22 -0.48 -13.90
N THR A 103 -2.02 -0.48 -13.34
CA THR A 103 -0.91 0.38 -13.78
C THR A 103 0.40 -0.32 -13.46
N ILE A 104 1.10 -0.76 -14.51
CA ILE A 104 2.49 -1.16 -14.47
C ILE A 104 3.21 -0.11 -15.33
N GLU A 105 3.61 1.01 -14.72
CA GLU A 105 4.58 1.94 -15.31
C GLU A 105 5.97 1.60 -14.76
#